data_AF-A0A971JTU8-F1
#
_entry.id   AF-A0A971JTU8-F1
#
_cell.length_a   1.000
_cell.length_b   1.000
_cell.length_c   1.000
_cell.angle_alpha   90.00
_cell.angle_beta   90.00
_cell.angle_gamma   90.00
#
_symmetry.space_group_name_H-M   'P 1'
#
loop_
_entity.id
_entity.type
_entity.pdbx_description
1 polymer ?
#
loop_
_entity_poly.entity_id
_entity_poly.type
_entity_poly.pdbx_seq_one_letter_code
_entity_poly.pdbx_strand_id
1 'polypeptide(L)'
;MDDGTRHGDLPDGLERARTTDEFTASTVPAGLLRTHRIATGVWGRLRVRAGRLRFVWEGDDAPPPVDLGPGDSLVVPPDRPHRVEPDTDVRFVIEFHRPPDPT
;
A
#
# COMPACT_ATOMS: atom_id res chain seq x y z
N MET A 1 -7.55 -20.82 7.57
CA MET A 1 -7.21 -20.14 6.31
C MET A 1 -7.79 -18.76 6.47
N ASP A 2 -7.06 -17.92 7.18
CA ASP A 2 -7.51 -16.60 7.56
C ASP A 2 -7.48 -15.73 6.30
N ASP A 3 -8.67 -15.45 5.75
CA ASP A 3 -8.87 -14.54 4.63
C ASP A 3 -8.57 -13.14 5.17
N GLY A 4 -7.37 -12.61 4.87
CA GLY A 4 -6.90 -11.37 5.46
C GLY A 4 -7.82 -10.17 5.20
N THR A 5 -7.74 -9.17 6.07
CA THR A 5 -8.61 -8.01 6.11
C THR A 5 -8.32 -7.05 4.95
N ARG A 6 -9.37 -6.50 4.33
CA ARG A 6 -9.26 -5.45 3.31
C ARG A 6 -9.62 -4.10 3.91
N HIS A 7 -8.69 -3.16 3.84
CA HIS A 7 -8.86 -1.77 4.27
C HIS A 7 -9.11 -0.89 3.04
N GLY A 8 -10.39 -0.73 2.70
CA GLY A 8 -10.86 0.03 1.56
C GLY A 8 -10.91 -0.78 0.26
N ASP A 9 -11.64 -0.24 -0.71
CA ASP A 9 -11.86 -0.83 -2.02
C ASP A 9 -11.27 0.06 -3.12
N LEU A 10 -10.79 -0.58 -4.18
CA LEU A 10 -10.40 0.15 -5.39
C LEU A 10 -11.67 0.65 -6.08
N PRO A 11 -11.67 1.88 -6.63
CA PRO A 11 -12.74 2.31 -7.53
C PRO A 11 -12.93 1.37 -8.71
N ASP A 12 -14.16 1.28 -9.19
CA ASP A 12 -14.50 0.53 -10.40
C ASP A 12 -13.77 1.09 -11.63
N GLY A 13 -13.50 0.21 -12.61
CA GLY A 13 -12.90 0.59 -13.89
C GLY A 13 -11.38 0.84 -13.85
N LEU A 14 -10.72 0.60 -12.71
CA LEU A 14 -9.26 0.61 -12.63
C LEU A 14 -8.66 -0.74 -13.04
N GLU A 15 -7.54 -0.68 -13.75
CA GLU A 15 -6.73 -1.85 -14.12
C GLU A 15 -5.37 -1.83 -13.42
N ARG A 16 -4.86 -3.02 -13.09
CA ARG A 16 -3.54 -3.17 -12.50
C ARG A 16 -2.46 -2.94 -13.56
N ALA A 17 -1.84 -1.78 -13.53
CA ALA A 17 -0.76 -1.44 -14.45
C ALA A 17 0.55 -2.18 -14.12
N ARG A 18 0.88 -2.31 -12.83
CA ARG A 18 2.07 -3.06 -12.39
C ARG A 18 1.96 -3.53 -10.95
N THR A 19 2.86 -4.43 -10.56
CA THR A 19 3.13 -4.81 -9.17
C THR A 19 4.63 -4.67 -8.94
N THR A 20 5.05 -4.22 -7.77
CA THR A 20 6.47 -4.24 -7.38
C THR A 20 6.97 -5.68 -7.23
N ASP A 21 8.29 -5.87 -7.21
CA ASP A 21 8.86 -7.04 -6.54
C ASP A 21 8.46 -7.07 -5.06
N GLU A 22 8.65 -8.22 -4.41
CA GLU A 22 8.42 -8.35 -2.97
C GLU A 22 9.47 -7.56 -2.18
N PHE A 23 8.98 -6.66 -1.32
CA PHE A 23 9.80 -5.95 -0.36
C PHE A 23 9.88 -6.71 0.96
N THR A 24 11.06 -6.66 1.55
CA THR A 24 11.37 -7.08 2.91
C THR A 24 11.87 -5.88 3.72
N ALA A 25 12.07 -6.05 5.02
CA ALA A 25 12.69 -5.02 5.87
C ALA A 25 14.04 -4.50 5.31
N SER A 26 14.79 -5.35 4.60
CA SER A 26 16.12 -4.99 4.04
C SER A 26 16.08 -4.48 2.60
N THR A 27 14.99 -4.73 1.86
CA THR A 27 14.88 -4.36 0.44
C THR A 27 13.85 -3.26 0.18
N VAL A 28 13.06 -2.88 1.17
CA VAL A 28 12.13 -1.76 1.08
C VAL A 28 12.88 -0.47 0.71
N PRO A 29 12.45 0.25 -0.35
CA PRO A 29 13.08 1.51 -0.70
C PRO A 29 12.91 2.54 0.43
N ALA A 30 14.00 3.23 0.79
CA ALA A 30 13.98 4.23 1.86
C ALA A 30 12.94 5.34 1.66
N GLY A 31 12.53 5.61 0.41
CA GLY A 31 11.46 6.56 0.09
C GLY A 31 10.10 6.17 0.66
N LEU A 32 9.80 4.86 0.77
CA LEU A 32 8.52 4.39 1.34
C LEU A 32 8.45 4.55 2.86
N LEU A 33 9.61 4.60 3.52
CA LEU A 33 9.74 4.78 4.98
C LEU A 33 9.55 6.23 5.42
N ARG A 34 9.44 7.16 4.47
CA ARG A 34 9.23 8.59 4.69
C ARG A 34 7.90 9.01 4.10
N THR A 35 7.39 10.16 4.52
CA THR A 35 6.16 10.74 3.97
C THR A 35 6.30 10.91 2.46
N HIS A 36 5.43 10.24 1.72
CA HIS A 36 5.35 10.29 0.26
C HIS A 36 3.90 10.18 -0.18
N ARG A 37 3.70 10.26 -1.49
CA ARG A 37 2.38 10.17 -2.14
C ARG A 37 2.49 9.22 -3.33
N ILE A 38 1.38 8.57 -3.64
CA ILE A 38 1.21 7.96 -4.96
C ILE A 38 0.86 9.07 -5.95
N ALA A 39 1.38 8.99 -7.17
CA ALA A 39 1.14 9.97 -8.22
C ALA A 39 -0.36 10.16 -8.50
N THR A 40 -0.73 11.38 -8.88
CA THR A 40 -2.10 11.73 -9.29
C THR A 40 -2.65 10.75 -10.32
N GLY A 41 -3.90 10.32 -10.14
CA GLY A 41 -4.58 9.37 -11.01
C GLY A 41 -4.17 7.90 -10.83
N VAL A 42 -3.25 7.59 -9.92
CA VAL A 42 -2.83 6.21 -9.61
C VAL A 42 -3.25 5.83 -8.19
N TRP A 43 -3.85 4.66 -8.05
CA TRP A 43 -4.21 4.04 -6.78
C TRP A 43 -3.20 2.97 -6.40
N GLY A 44 -2.84 2.91 -5.13
CA GLY A 44 -2.04 1.83 -4.57
C GLY A 44 -2.92 0.77 -3.92
N ARG A 45 -2.52 -0.49 -4.01
CA ARG A 45 -2.97 -1.55 -3.10
C ARG A 45 -1.77 -2.23 -2.50
N LEU A 46 -1.49 -1.96 -1.23
CA LEU A 46 -0.48 -2.66 -0.45
C LEU A 46 -1.04 -4.01 -0.01
N ARG A 47 -0.26 -5.08 -0.13
CA ARG A 47 -0.63 -6.40 0.40
C ARG A 47 0.51 -7.00 1.21
N VAL A 48 0.21 -7.41 2.43
CA VAL A 48 1.16 -8.09 3.30
C VAL A 48 1.08 -9.59 3.08
N ARG A 49 2.21 -10.23 2.82
CA ARG A 49 2.36 -11.67 2.57
C ARG A 49 2.83 -12.41 3.82
N ALA A 50 3.71 -11.79 4.60
CA ALA A 50 4.21 -12.32 5.86
C ALA A 50 4.62 -11.16 6.78
N GLY A 51 4.77 -11.46 8.08
CA GLY A 51 5.16 -10.49 9.09
C GLY A 51 4.14 -9.38 9.29
N ARG A 52 4.61 -8.22 9.78
CA ARG A 52 3.77 -7.06 10.09
C ARG A 52 4.23 -5.79 9.39
N LEU A 53 3.27 -4.94 9.04
CA LEU A 53 3.52 -3.61 8.52
C LEU A 53 2.54 -2.63 9.15
N ARG A 54 3.05 -1.55 9.73
CA ARG A 54 2.22 -0.41 10.12
C ARG A 54 2.16 0.59 8.97
N PHE A 55 0.96 0.96 8.57
CA PHE A 55 0.70 2.00 7.58
C PHE A 55 0.29 3.28 8.29
N VAL A 56 0.96 4.40 8.00
CA VAL A 56 0.72 5.69 8.67
C VAL A 56 0.26 6.73 7.65
N TRP A 57 -0.96 7.25 7.85
CA TRP A 57 -1.45 8.43 7.14
C TRP A 57 -0.80 9.69 7.71
N GLU A 58 -0.51 10.66 6.85
CA GLU A 58 0.22 11.87 7.22
C GLU A 58 -0.55 13.13 6.79
N GLY A 59 -0.54 14.17 7.63
CA GLY A 59 -1.29 15.42 7.45
C GLY A 59 -2.14 15.77 8.68
N ASP A 60 -2.69 16.99 8.71
CA ASP A 60 -3.47 17.51 9.85
C ASP A 60 -4.68 16.64 10.21
N ASP A 61 -5.39 16.11 9.20
CA ASP A 61 -6.58 15.27 9.37
C ASP A 61 -6.29 13.77 9.15
N ALA A 62 -5.08 13.32 9.50
CA ALA A 62 -4.69 11.92 9.34
C ALA A 62 -5.50 11.02 10.30
N PRO A 63 -6.19 9.98 9.80
CA PRO A 63 -6.79 8.98 10.67
C PRO A 63 -5.69 8.14 11.36
N PRO A 64 -6.05 7.34 12.39
CA PRO A 64 -5.09 6.49 13.08
C PRO A 64 -4.30 5.56 12.14
N PRO A 65 -3.07 5.18 12.50
CA PRO A 65 -2.31 4.17 11.78
C PRO A 65 -3.07 2.84 11.69
N VAL A 66 -2.80 2.07 10.63
CA VAL A 66 -3.38 0.75 10.41
C VAL A 66 -2.28 -0.30 10.53
N ASP A 67 -2.46 -1.26 11.43
CA ASP A 67 -1.56 -2.41 11.58
C ASP A 67 -2.04 -3.54 10.68
N LEU A 68 -1.17 -3.97 9.77
CA LEU A 68 -1.45 -4.99 8.76
C LEU A 68 -0.63 -6.24 9.03
N GLY A 69 -1.28 -7.40 8.96
CA GLY A 69 -0.68 -8.72 9.07
C GLY A 69 -0.80 -9.56 7.79
N PRO A 70 -0.35 -10.82 7.80
CA PRO A 70 -0.35 -11.66 6.62
C PRO A 70 -1.75 -11.86 6.03
N GLY A 71 -1.89 -11.61 4.72
CA GLY A 71 -3.17 -11.67 4.01
C GLY A 71 -3.88 -10.33 3.91
N ASP A 72 -3.56 -9.37 4.79
CA ASP A 72 -4.22 -8.07 4.80
C ASP A 72 -3.83 -7.23 3.57
N SER A 73 -4.72 -6.33 3.19
CA SER A 73 -4.45 -5.33 2.15
C SER A 73 -5.06 -3.98 2.47
N LEU A 74 -4.41 -2.92 2.00
CA LEU A 74 -4.84 -1.54 2.20
C LEU A 74 -4.80 -0.79 0.87
N VAL A 75 -5.91 -0.11 0.56
CA VAL A 75 -6.04 0.74 -0.63
C VAL A 75 -5.61 2.16 -0.30
N VAL A 76 -4.74 2.71 -1.15
CA VAL A 76 -4.16 4.05 -1.01
C VAL A 76 -4.63 4.92 -2.16
N PRO A 77 -5.38 6.00 -1.90
CA PRO A 77 -5.80 6.93 -2.95
C PRO A 77 -4.61 7.76 -3.47
N PRO A 78 -4.72 8.31 -4.69
CA PRO A 78 -3.75 9.26 -5.23
C PRO A 78 -3.55 10.44 -4.29
N ASP A 79 -2.35 11.03 -4.31
CA ASP A 79 -2.01 12.30 -3.65
C ASP A 79 -2.13 12.34 -2.11
N ARG A 80 -2.62 11.27 -1.47
CA ARG A 80 -2.76 11.20 -0.02
C ARG A 80 -1.41 10.89 0.65
N PRO A 81 -0.90 11.77 1.53
CA PRO A 81 0.42 11.58 2.14
C PRO A 81 0.39 10.41 3.13
N HIS A 82 1.42 9.56 3.07
CA HIS A 82 1.57 8.41 3.96
C HIS A 82 3.02 7.93 4.00
N ARG A 83 3.30 6.99 4.91
CA ARG A 83 4.54 6.20 4.94
C ARG A 83 4.24 4.78 5.43
N VAL A 84 5.20 3.87 5.28
CA VAL A 84 5.15 2.54 5.87
C VAL A 84 6.23 2.36 6.93
N GLU A 85 5.89 1.61 7.97
CA GLU A 85 6.76 1.21 9.08
C GLU A 85 6.76 -0.33 9.11
N PRO A 86 7.63 -0.97 8.30
CA PRO A 86 7.73 -2.42 8.23
C PRO A 86 8.41 -3.01 9.48
N ASP A 87 7.91 -4.15 9.96
CA ASP A 87 8.64 -4.97 10.94
C ASP A 87 9.75 -5.78 10.23
N THR A 88 10.67 -6.30 11.03
CA THR A 88 11.85 -7.08 10.64
C THR A 88 11.54 -8.33 9.81
N ASP A 89 10.37 -8.94 10.00
CA ASP A 89 9.93 -10.16 9.32
C ASP A 89 8.98 -9.92 8.13
N VAL A 90 8.74 -8.65 7.78
CA VAL A 90 7.74 -8.30 6.76
C VAL A 90 8.09 -8.84 5.38
N ARG A 91 7.06 -9.24 4.65
CA ARG A 91 7.07 -9.41 3.19
C ARG A 91 5.83 -8.77 2.61
N PHE A 92 5.96 -7.84 1.67
CA PHE A 92 4.81 -7.16 1.09
C PHE A 92 5.05 -6.73 -0.36
N VAL A 93 3.97 -6.51 -1.09
CA VAL A 93 3.98 -5.97 -2.47
C VAL A 93 3.07 -4.77 -2.56
N ILE A 94 3.33 -3.90 -3.54
CA ILE A 94 2.43 -2.80 -3.89
C ILE A 94 1.97 -2.99 -5.33
N GLU A 95 0.66 -3.05 -5.51
CA GLU A 95 0.04 -2.99 -6.82
C GLU A 95 -0.35 -1.56 -7.14
N PHE A 96 -0.11 -1.13 -8.37
CA PHE A 96 -0.52 0.19 -8.85
C PHE A 96 -1.62 0.03 -9.89
N HIS A 97 -2.73 0.73 -9.65
CA HIS A 97 -3.95 0.67 -10.43
C HIS A 97 -4.26 2.04 -11.01
N ARG A 98 -4.67 2.09 -12.28
CA ARG A 98 -5.06 3.31 -12.97
C ARG A 98 -6.14 2.99 -14.00
N PRO A 99 -6.92 3.97 -14.49
CA PRO A 99 -7.80 3.74 -15.62
C PRO A 99 -7.00 3.17 -16.82
N PRO A 100 -7.62 2.34 -17.67
CA PRO A 100 -6.98 1.89 -18.90
C PRO A 100 -6.54 3.09 -19.73
N ASP A 101 -5.40 2.96 -20.42
CA ASP A 101 -5.01 3.98 -21.39
C ASP A 101 -6.08 4.04 -22.49
N PRO A 102 -6.51 5.24 -22.93
CA PRO A 102 -7.45 5.35 -24.03
C PRO A 102 -6.84 4.69 -25.27
N THR A 103 -7.60 3.78 -25.90
CA THR A 103 -7.23 3.13 -27.16
C THR A 103 -7.19 4.13 -28.31
#